data_AF-G3B3Y7-F1
#
_entry.id   AF-G3B3Y7-F1
#
_cell.length_a   1.000
_cell.length_b   1.000
_cell.length_c   1.000
_cell.angle_alpha   90.00
_cell.angle_beta   90.00
_cell.angle_gamma   90.00
#
_symmetry.space_group_name_H-M   'P 1'
#
loop_
_entity.id
_entity.type
_entity.pdbx_description
1 polymer ?
#
loop_
_entity_poly.entity_id
_entity_poly.type
_entity_poly.pdbx_seq_one_letter_code
_entity_poly.pdbx_strand_id
1 'polypeptide(L)'
;MLFEKEKNPPYTTKGVGELKLLKNSETGKSRILVRADGGLRVLLNSGIQGNFQYETISDGLVRFPVINSDQKLDTFVIKVKTKDDGEQLVAKLNELKN
;
A
#
# COMPACT_ATOMS: atom_id res chain seq x y z
N MET A 1 -9.72 -29.96 16.74
CA MET A 1 -8.83 -29.30 15.76
C MET A 1 -9.66 -28.28 15.03
N LEU A 2 -9.30 -27.00 15.13
CA LEU A 2 -9.97 -25.91 14.44
C LEU A 2 -9.11 -25.56 13.22
N PHE A 3 -9.66 -25.79 12.04
CA PHE A 3 -9.15 -25.22 10.80
C PHE A 3 -10.24 -24.26 10.31
N GLU A 4 -9.87 -23.00 10.06
CA GLU A 4 -10.69 -22.16 9.19
C GLU A 4 -9.83 -21.11 8.48
N LYS A 5 -9.70 -21.29 7.16
CA LYS A 5 -10.29 -20.36 6.19
C LYS A 5 -10.36 -21.05 4.84
N GLU A 6 -11.55 -21.52 4.48
CA GLU A 6 -11.87 -21.92 3.10
C GLU A 6 -12.05 -20.69 2.20
N LYS A 7 -11.54 -20.83 0.97
CA LYS A 7 -11.89 -20.14 -0.28
C LYS A 7 -12.01 -18.61 -0.25
N ASN A 8 -10.89 -17.97 -0.59
CA ASN A 8 -10.81 -17.00 -1.67
C ASN A 8 -9.32 -16.80 -2.03
N PRO A 9 -8.97 -16.39 -3.26
CA PRO A 9 -7.63 -15.85 -3.47
C PRO A 9 -7.41 -14.76 -2.40
N PRO A 10 -6.32 -14.80 -1.62
CA PRO A 10 -6.14 -13.90 -0.48
C PRO A 10 -6.11 -12.42 -0.89
N TYR A 11 -5.93 -12.14 -2.19
CA TYR A 11 -5.89 -10.81 -2.78
C TYR A 11 -6.59 -10.80 -4.14
N THR A 12 -7.38 -9.76 -4.40
CA THR A 12 -7.93 -9.45 -5.73
C THR A 12 -7.12 -8.32 -6.35
N THR A 13 -6.61 -8.54 -7.57
CA THR A 13 -5.90 -7.51 -8.35
C THR A 13 -6.86 -6.37 -8.68
N LYS A 14 -6.54 -5.16 -8.20
CA LYS A 14 -7.33 -3.94 -8.47
C LYS A 14 -6.96 -3.26 -9.79
N GLY A 15 -5.73 -3.45 -10.24
CA GLY A 15 -5.21 -2.87 -11.48
C GLY A 15 -3.69 -2.74 -11.45
N VAL A 16 -3.12 -2.31 -12.57
CA VAL A 16 -1.69 -1.95 -12.72
C VAL A 16 -1.62 -0.46 -13.02
N GLY A 17 -0.59 0.21 -12.51
CA GLY A 17 -0.52 1.65 -12.61
C GLY A 17 0.69 2.27 -11.93
N GLU A 18 0.81 3.58 -12.08
CA GLU A 18 1.90 4.36 -11.49
C GLU A 18 1.63 4.60 -9.99
N LEU A 19 2.63 4.30 -9.17
CA LEU A 19 2.62 4.56 -7.73
C LEU A 19 3.38 5.85 -7.44
N LYS A 20 2.73 6.78 -6.75
CA LYS A 20 3.33 8.04 -6.28
C LYS A 20 3.24 8.14 -4.77
N LEU A 21 4.37 8.50 -4.18
CA LEU A 21 4.49 8.88 -2.79
C LEU A 21 4.53 10.40 -2.72
N LEU A 22 3.50 11.00 -2.11
CA LEU A 22 3.31 12.44 -2.09
C LEU A 22 3.41 12.94 -0.66
N LYS A 23 4.31 13.90 -0.41
CA LYS A 23 4.40 14.63 0.85
C LYS A 23 3.86 16.04 0.63
N ASN A 24 2.95 16.48 1.49
CA ASN A 24 2.49 17.86 1.48
C ASN A 24 3.51 18.72 2.26
N SER A 25 4.04 19.76 1.61
CA SER A 25 5.09 20.63 2.18
C SER A 25 4.60 21.50 3.34
N GLU A 26 3.33 21.87 3.36
CA GLU A 26 2.76 22.78 4.37
C GLU A 26 2.34 22.04 5.64
N THR A 27 1.71 20.88 5.49
CA THR A 27 1.15 20.08 6.60
C THR A 27 2.08 18.94 7.04
N GLY A 28 3.13 18.66 6.27
CA GLY A 28 4.05 17.54 6.52
C GLY A 28 3.44 16.15 6.32
N LYS A 29 2.16 16.06 5.93
CA LYS A 29 1.42 14.80 5.77
C LYS A 29 1.81 14.10 4.48
N SER A 30 2.07 12.81 4.59
CA SER A 30 2.42 11.95 3.47
C SER A 30 1.25 11.06 3.06
N ARG A 31 1.12 10.77 1.78
CA ARG A 31 0.08 9.88 1.23
C ARG A 31 0.63 9.04 0.09
N ILE A 32 0.04 7.87 -0.09
CA ILE A 32 0.27 7.02 -1.25
C ILE A 32 -0.87 7.20 -2.25
N LEU A 33 -0.52 7.31 -3.53
CA LEU A 33 -1.46 7.46 -4.61
C LEU A 33 -1.09 6.53 -5.76
N VAL A 34 -2.00 5.61 -6.09
CA VAL A 34 -1.86 4.68 -7.21
C VAL A 34 -2.97 4.98 -8.21
N ARG A 35 -2.60 5.22 -9.47
CA ARG A 35 -3.55 5.46 -10.57
C ARG A 35 -3.39 4.38 -11.64
N ALA A 36 -4.52 3.87 -12.14
CA ALA A 36 -4.51 2.87 -13.20
C ALA A 36 -3.91 3.42 -14.50
N ASP A 37 -3.24 2.56 -15.25
CA ASP A 37 -2.73 2.89 -16.58
C ASP A 37 -3.89 2.95 -17.60
N GLY A 38 -3.82 3.88 -18.57
CA GLY A 38 -4.83 4.05 -19.63
C GLY A 38 -6.17 4.67 -19.21
N GLY A 39 -6.44 4.83 -17.91
CA GLY A 39 -7.60 5.55 -17.40
C GLY A 39 -7.26 6.16 -16.05
N LEU A 40 -7.40 7.48 -15.92
CA LEU A 40 -7.05 8.31 -14.74
C LEU A 40 -7.76 7.92 -13.41
N ARG A 41 -8.35 6.73 -13.34
CA ARG A 41 -8.98 6.12 -12.18
C ARG A 41 -7.96 5.92 -11.06
N VAL A 42 -8.33 6.37 -9.88
CA VAL A 42 -7.58 6.15 -8.64
C VAL A 42 -7.82 4.72 -8.15
N LEU A 43 -6.75 3.94 -8.01
CA LEU A 43 -6.77 2.59 -7.45
C LEU A 43 -6.60 2.60 -5.93
N LEU A 44 -5.73 3.49 -5.44
CA LEU A 44 -5.46 3.67 -4.02
C LEU A 44 -5.12 5.14 -3.76
N ASN A 45 -5.77 5.76 -2.79
CA ASN A 45 -5.41 7.10 -2.30
C ASN A 45 -5.60 7.09 -0.79
N SER A 46 -4.50 6.92 -0.06
CA SER A 46 -4.55 6.80 1.39
C SER A 46 -3.38 7.53 2.04
N GLY A 47 -3.64 8.11 3.21
CA GLY A 47 -2.61 8.73 4.04
C GLY A 47 -1.68 7.67 4.63
N ILE A 48 -0.41 8.04 4.78
CA ILE A 48 0.56 7.24 5.52
C ILE A 48 0.37 7.58 6.99
N GLN A 49 0.16 6.57 7.82
CA GLN A 49 -0.05 6.72 9.25
C GLN A 49 1.18 6.16 9.98
N GLY A 50 1.72 6.92 10.93
CA GLY A 50 2.86 6.47 11.73
C GLY A 50 2.61 5.17 12.51
N ASN A 51 1.36 4.90 12.86
CA ASN A 51 0.96 3.72 13.62
C ASN A 51 0.96 2.41 12.81
N PHE A 52 1.15 2.47 11.49
CA PHE A 52 1.19 1.27 10.66
C PHE A 52 2.59 0.74 10.42
N GLN A 53 2.72 -0.58 10.40
CA GLN A 53 3.94 -1.27 9.98
C GLN A 53 3.86 -1.55 8.48
N TYR A 54 4.83 -1.00 7.74
CA TYR A 54 5.00 -1.25 6.32
C TYR A 54 6.18 -2.22 6.18
N GLU A 55 5.90 -3.39 5.62
CA GLU A 55 6.87 -4.47 5.49
C GLU A 55 6.81 -5.08 4.09
N THR A 56 7.96 -5.53 3.61
CA THR A 56 8.04 -6.37 2.41
C THR A 56 7.72 -7.82 2.79
N ILE A 57 6.76 -8.46 2.10
CA ILE A 57 6.41 -9.86 2.33
C ILE A 57 7.39 -10.81 1.66
N SER A 58 7.79 -10.49 0.42
CA SER A 58 8.51 -11.36 -0.52
C SER A 58 8.97 -10.50 -1.72
N ASP A 59 9.79 -11.01 -2.64
CA ASP A 59 10.38 -10.32 -3.81
C ASP A 59 9.48 -9.22 -4.44
N GLY A 60 9.65 -7.97 -3.98
CA GLY A 60 8.92 -6.82 -4.48
C GLY A 60 7.44 -6.71 -4.04
N LEU A 61 6.99 -7.45 -3.03
CA LEU A 61 5.63 -7.35 -2.48
C LEU A 61 5.65 -6.55 -1.17
N VAL A 62 4.95 -5.42 -1.14
CA VAL A 62 4.87 -4.52 0.03
C VAL A 62 3.47 -4.53 0.62
N ARG A 63 3.34 -4.73 1.93
CA ARG A 63 2.06 -4.59 2.66
C ARG A 63 1.80 -3.13 2.98
N PHE A 64 0.59 -2.69 2.67
CA PHE A 64 0.10 -1.36 2.97
C PHE A 64 -1.28 -1.44 3.64
N PRO A 65 -1.33 -1.48 4.99
CA PRO A 65 -2.59 -1.42 5.72
C PRO A 65 -3.21 -0.01 5.63
N VAL A 66 -4.51 0.05 5.43
CA VAL A 66 -5.31 1.27 5.31
C VAL A 66 -6.57 1.13 6.15
N ILE A 67 -6.91 2.19 6.89
CA ILE A 67 -8.23 2.30 7.51
C ILE A 67 -9.16 2.93 6.49
N ASN A 68 -10.21 2.20 6.13
CA ASN A 68 -11.27 2.72 5.28
C ASN A 68 -12.28 3.54 6.10
N SER A 69 -13.17 4.28 5.45
CA SER A 69 -14.17 5.14 6.11
C SER A 69 -15.07 4.38 7.09
N ASP A 70 -15.25 3.08 6.91
CA ASP A 70 -15.99 2.19 7.82
C ASP A 70 -15.19 1.75 9.06
N GLN A 71 -14.03 2.36 9.32
CA GLN A 71 -13.06 1.99 10.38
C GLN A 71 -12.51 0.55 10.25
N LYS A 72 -12.73 -0.09 9.10
CA LYS A 72 -12.19 -1.42 8.80
C LYS A 72 -10.75 -1.29 8.31
N LEU A 73 -9.88 -2.17 8.81
CA LEU A 73 -8.50 -2.28 8.38
C LEU A 73 -8.43 -3.15 7.12
N ASP A 74 -8.29 -2.50 5.97
CA ASP A 74 -8.04 -3.16 4.69
C ASP A 74 -6.53 -3.25 4.45
N THR A 75 -6.01 -4.47 4.23
CA THR A 75 -4.59 -4.66 3.90
C THR A 75 -4.40 -4.76 2.40
N PHE A 76 -3.75 -3.76 1.81
CA PHE A 76 -3.36 -3.78 0.41
C PHE A 76 -1.97 -4.40 0.25
N VAL A 77 -1.73 -5.06 -0.88
CA VAL A 77 -0.42 -5.56 -1.26
C VAL A 77 -0.03 -4.92 -2.58
N ILE A 78 1.11 -4.26 -2.58
CA ILE A 78 1.67 -3.57 -3.74
C ILE A 78 2.78 -4.44 -4.29
N LYS A 79 2.64 -4.91 -5.52
CA LYS A 79 3.69 -5.64 -6.22
C LYS A 79 4.49 -4.68 -7.08
N VAL A 80 5.74 -4.44 -6.70
CA VAL A 80 6.74 -3.76 -7.52
C VAL A 80 7.53 -4.77 -8.35
N LYS A 81 8.21 -4.28 -9.39
CA LYS A 81 8.89 -5.14 -10.38
C LYS A 81 10.22 -5.68 -9.86
N THR A 82 10.96 -4.88 -9.10
CA THR A 82 12.26 -5.28 -8.54
C THR A 82 12.18 -5.36 -7.03
N LYS A 83 13.04 -6.21 -6.44
CA LYS A 83 13.17 -6.32 -4.98
C LYS A 83 13.70 -5.02 -4.37
N ASP A 84 14.68 -4.40 -5.04
CA ASP A 84 15.30 -3.14 -4.63
C ASP A 84 14.28 -2.00 -4.52
N ASP A 85 13.39 -1.86 -5.52
CA ASP A 85 12.29 -0.87 -5.47
C ASP A 85 11.38 -1.09 -4.24
N GLY A 86 11.19 -2.35 -3.83
CA GLY A 86 10.34 -2.71 -2.71
C GLY A 86 10.96 -2.31 -1.38
N GLU A 87 12.26 -2.57 -1.23
CA GLU A 87 13.04 -2.16 -0.06
C GLU A 87 13.14 -0.63 0.03
N GLN A 88 13.42 0.05 -1.09
CA GLN A 88 13.41 1.51 -1.15
C GLN A 88 12.04 2.11 -0.82
N LEU A 89 10.95 1.51 -1.31
CA LEU A 89 9.60 1.95 -1.01
C LEU A 89 9.31 1.82 0.49
N VAL A 90 9.65 0.70 1.11
CA VAL A 90 9.46 0.49 2.55
C VAL A 90 10.33 1.45 3.38
N ALA A 91 11.58 1.66 2.99
CA ALA A 91 12.46 2.64 3.64
C ALA A 91 11.82 4.04 3.62
N LYS A 92 11.38 4.52 2.44
CA LYS A 92 10.72 5.82 2.32
C LYS A 92 9.39 5.88 3.05
N LEU A 93 8.60 4.81 3.05
CA LEU A 93 7.36 4.74 3.81
C LEU A 93 7.62 4.88 5.31
N ASN A 94 8.67 4.25 5.83
CA ASN A 94 9.08 4.33 7.23
C ASN A 94 9.64 5.72 7.59
N GLU A 95 10.40 6.37 6.71
CA GLU A 95 10.88 7.75 6.90
C GLU A 95 9.74 8.78 6.89
N LEU A 96 8.70 8.53 6.11
CA LEU A 96 7.57 9.44 5.96
C LEU A 96 6.45 9.24 6.98
N LYS A 97 6.63 8.29 7.92
CA LYS A 97 5.78 8.16 9.10
C LYS A 97 5.93 9.41 9.95
N ASN A 98 4.85 10.19 10.06
CA ASN A 98 4.70 11.30 10.98
C ASN A 98 3.46 11.06 11.85
#